data_AF-A0A1D7USK7-F1
#
_entry.id   AF-A0A1D7USK7-F1
#
_cell.length_a   1.000
_cell.length_b   1.000
_cell.length_c   1.000
_cell.angle_alpha   90.00
_cell.angle_beta   90.00
_cell.angle_gamma   90.00
#
_symmetry.space_group_name_H-M   'P 1'
#
loop_
_entity.id
_entity.type
_entity.pdbx_description
1 polymer ?
#
loop_
_entity_poly.entity_id
_entity_poly.type
_entity_poly.pdbx_seq_one_letter_code
_entity_poly.pdbx_strand_id
1 'polypeptide(L)' 'MKTEACAECKQNISLSQTDLCKDCLRDKFKELIPMIDTIRTLHPTFSRFSSPKEPKGAA' A
#
# COMPACT_ATOMS: atom_id res chain seq x y z
N MET A 1 -11.27 -16.56 -14.44
CA MET A 1 -11.17 -15.25 -13.78
C MET A 1 -11.36 -14.19 -14.85
N LYS A 2 -12.30 -13.26 -14.66
CA LYS A 2 -12.52 -12.15 -15.60
C LYS A 2 -11.47 -11.10 -15.26
N THR A 3 -10.49 -10.90 -16.14
CA THR A 3 -9.49 -9.84 -15.95
C THR A 3 -10.15 -8.52 -16.28
N GLU A 4 -10.37 -7.69 -15.28
CA GLU A 4 -11.00 -6.40 -15.41
C GLU A 4 -9.95 -5.35 -15.80
N ALA A 5 -10.34 -4.38 -16.63
CA ALA A 5 -9.46 -3.26 -16.95
C ALA A 5 -9.42 -2.30 -15.76
N CYS A 6 -8.26 -1.71 -15.52
CA CYS A 6 -8.03 -0.71 -14.48
C CYS A 6 -9.11 0.38 -14.53
N ALA A 7 -9.76 0.66 -13.41
CA ALA A 7 -10.80 1.66 -13.32
C ALA A 7 -10.32 3.07 -13.68
N GLU A 8 -9.04 3.36 -13.43
CA GLU A 8 -8.46 4.69 -13.60
C GLU A 8 -7.90 4.92 -15.01
N CYS A 9 -6.97 4.08 -15.47
CA CYS A 9 -6.34 4.29 -16.77
C CYS A 9 -7.00 3.53 -17.92
N LYS A 10 -7.84 2.51 -17.65
CA LYS A 10 -8.48 1.61 -18.64
C LYS A 10 -7.53 0.91 -19.62
N GLN A 11 -6.22 1.13 -19.51
CA GLN A 11 -5.19 0.61 -20.40
C GLN A 11 -4.58 -0.69 -19.90
N ASN A 12 -4.43 -0.82 -18.59
CA ASN A 12 -3.82 -1.98 -17.94
C ASN A 12 -4.87 -2.84 -17.25
N ILE A 13 -4.51 -4.09 -16.95
CA ILE A 13 -5.34 -5.01 -16.19
C ILE A 13 -5.28 -4.63 -14.71
N SER A 14 -6.43 -4.66 -14.04
CA SER A 14 -6.54 -4.45 -12.60
C SER A 14 -5.94 -5.64 -11.82
N LEU A 15 -5.47 -5.39 -10.60
CA LEU A 15 -5.01 -6.47 -9.74
C LEU A 15 -6.20 -7.29 -9.23
N SER A 16 -5.97 -8.51 -8.74
CA SER A 16 -7.06 -9.36 -8.25
C SER A 16 -7.77 -8.84 -7.00
N GLN A 17 -7.12 -7.93 -6.26
CA GLN A 17 -7.61 -7.40 -4.98
C GLN A 17 -8.15 -5.97 -5.08
N THR A 18 -8.03 -5.31 -6.24
CA THR A 18 -8.42 -3.91 -6.43
C THR A 18 -8.79 -3.67 -7.89
N ASP A 19 -9.67 -2.69 -8.13
CA ASP A 19 -10.01 -2.21 -9.47
C ASP A 19 -8.86 -1.41 -10.15
N LEU A 20 -7.74 -1.17 -9.46
CA LEU A 20 -6.58 -0.46 -10.01
C LEU A 20 -5.50 -1.40 -10.55
N CYS A 21 -4.77 -0.94 -11.57
CA CYS A 21 -3.50 -1.57 -11.98
C CYS A 21 -2.36 -1.16 -11.04
N LYS A 22 -1.23 -1.86 -11.15
CA LYS A 22 -0.03 -1.63 -10.33
C LYS A 22 0.46 -0.18 -10.36
N ASP A 23 0.47 0.46 -11.54
CA ASP A 23 0.99 1.82 -11.68
C ASP A 23 0.05 2.86 -11.06
N CYS A 24 -1.25 2.81 -11.37
CA CYS A 24 -2.25 3.68 -10.75
C CYS A 24 -2.30 3.50 -9.23
N LEU A 25 -2.17 2.26 -8.74
CA LEU A 25 -2.07 1.97 -7.31
C LEU A 25 -0.84 2.66 -6.72
N ARG A 26 0.34 2.50 -7.34
CA ARG A 26 1.58 3.13 -6.86
C ARG A 26 1.46 4.65 -6.81
N ASP A 27 0.91 5.30 -7.83
CA ASP A 27 0.79 6.76 -7.84
C ASP A 27 -0.20 7.26 -6.79
N LYS A 28 -1.34 6.58 -6.60
CA LYS A 28 -2.27 6.85 -5.49
C LYS A 28 -1.59 6.75 -4.12
N PHE A 29 -0.78 5.70 -3.90
CA PHE A 29 -0.06 5.53 -2.64
C PHE A 29 1.08 6.53 -2.44
N LYS A 30 1.79 6.95 -3.51
CA LYS A 30 2.84 7.97 -3.41
C LYS A 30 2.32 9.27 -2.81
N GLU A 31 1.11 9.69 -3.18
CA GLU A 31 0.49 10.90 -2.62
C GLU A 31 0.17 10.77 -1.12
N LEU A 32 0.00 9.54 -0.62
CA LEU A 32 -0.24 9.27 0.79
C LEU A 32 1.05 9.19 1.63
N ILE A 33 2.22 9.04 1.02
CA ILE A 33 3.51 8.99 1.72
C ILE A 33 3.84 10.29 2.48
N PRO A 34 3.71 11.51 1.92
CA PRO A 34 4.00 12.73 2.68
C PRO A 34 3.06 12.93 3.87
N MET A 35 1.85 12.35 3.83
CA MET A 35 0.95 12.34 5.00
C MET A 35 1.49 11.43 6.11
N ILE A 36 2.13 10.31 5.78
CA ILE A 36 2.72 9.40 6.78
C ILE A 36 3.88 10.07 7.52
N ASP A 37 4.74 10.82 6.83
CA ASP A 37 5.83 11.57 7.49
C ASP A 37 5.31 12.66 8.43
N THR A 38 4.22 13.32 8.04
CA THR A 38 3.53 14.30 8.89
C THR A 38 2.87 13.62 10.11
N ILE A 39 2.23 12.46 9.94
CA ILE A 39 1.63 11.71 11.04
C ILE A 39 2.69 11.17 12.01
N ARG A 40 3.85 10.69 11.50
CA ARG A 40 4.96 10.21 12.36
C ARG A 40 5.55 11.32 13.23
N THR A 41 5.68 12.53 12.68
CA THR A 41 6.19 13.69 13.43
C THR A 41 5.21 14.17 14.49
N LEU A 42 3.90 14.12 14.22
CA LEU A 42 2.85 14.45 15.18
C LEU A 42 2.60 13.35 16.24
N HIS A 43 2.85 12.08 15.92
CA HIS A 43 2.58 10.95 16.80
C HIS A 43 3.78 9.99 16.86
N PRO A 44 4.83 10.32 17.64
CA PRO A 44 6.06 9.51 17.71
C PRO A 44 5.84 8.08 18.22
N THR A 45 4.71 7.81 18.89
CA THR A 45 4.32 6.48 19.37
C THR A 45 3.82 5.55 18.26
N PHE A 46 3.47 6.05 17.06
CA PHE A 46 3.05 5.23 15.93
C PHE A 46 4.20 4.40 15.33
N SER A 47 5.46 4.76 15.64
CA SER A 47 6.66 4.02 15.22
C SER A 47 6.76 2.62 15.82
N ARG A 48 5.95 2.27 16.83
CA ARG A 48 6.02 0.95 17.51
C ARG A 48 5.31 -0.17 16.74
N PHE A 49 4.52 0.14 15.70
CA PHE A 49 3.81 -0.89 14.92
C PHE A 49 4.61 -1.44 13.73
N SER A 50 5.76 -0.85 13.39
CA SER A 50 6.58 -1.23 12.23
C SER A 50 7.78 -2.13 12.56
N SER A 51 7.83 -2.72 13.76
CA SER A 51 8.77 -3.82 13.99
C SER A 51 8.11 -5.10 13.47
N PRO A 52 8.55 -5.69 12.33
CA PRO A 52 8.22 -7.08 12.08
C PRO A 52 8.82 -7.84 13.26
N LYS A 53 7.97 -8.36 14.15
CA LYS A 53 8.40 -9.42 15.05
C LYS A 53 8.89 -10.53 14.14
N GLU A 54 10.20 -10.73 14.09
CA GLU A 54 10.78 -11.92 13.49
C GLU A 54 10.01 -13.13 14.06
N PRO A 55 9.51 -14.05 13.22
CA PRO A 55 8.85 -15.24 13.73
C PRO A 55 9.92 -16.02 14.50
N LYS A 56 9.79 -16.05 15.82
CA LYS A 56 10.65 -16.83 16.69
C LYS A 56 10.39 -18.30 16.35
N GLY A 57 11.30 -18.89 15.56
CA GLY A 57 11.27 -20.30 15.21
C GLY A 57 11.15 -21.14 16.48
N ALA A 58 10.17 -22.03 16.51
CA ALA A 58 10.05 -23.04 17.54
C ALA A 58 11.20 -24.05 17.36
N ALA A 59 11.94 -24.29 18.44
CA ALA A 59 12.83 -25.43 18.61
C ALA A 59 12.34 -26.21 19.83
#